data_AF-A0A662J812-F1
#
_entry.id   AF-A0A662J812-F1
#
_cell.length_a   1.000
_cell.length_b   1.000
_cell.length_c   1.000
_cell.angle_alpha   90.00
_cell.angle_beta   90.00
_cell.angle_gamma   90.00
#
_symmetry.space_group_name_H-M   'P 1'
#
loop_
_entity.id
_entity.type
_entity.pdbx_description
1 polymer ?
#
loop_
_entity_poly.entity_id
_entity_poly.type
_entity_poly.pdbx_seq_one_letter_code
_entity_poly.pdbx_strand_id
1 'polypeptide(L)'
;MTVDPKVVDRLSKIKGVKAVLIDEEDLYVYSREIPFKLEGGPKPIAVVKASQEALDEIRRVAQEEGLIAVVRGEEEVKPGVLLVDTFTTPDLALLDEEAINVERKLSEAREAALSRIVKAGVATTRRLSLAVEGILKSRRLEACKDCRLCTGYCTVAPFFDYVETWTSKGRILLIHGYTRGELRPTPKLAEVVYSCTLCGACYIRCLHGGFPGLETYRAIMAARKELAKEGQIPQTFKSMSDNIASLGNPFASTPDMRWMWLEELDPPLKPGGKADVLYWVGCTTGVRFPEVAKAVVELLRLSGVNFTVLGEREGCCGDPLFLAGLWDNAKREAEKVLKTVKEGGYSVLLTACAGCYHAFAVHYPELLGIELPCEVLHVSQLLYRLAREGELRLGELRVKVAYHDPCELGRLSGVYEEPRRALKSIPGLELVEPKLAREKSRCCGGGGGLWAYRNEVSMNAAELRLTRDIKPLGVDKLVTACPACYMNFKYTSIDRSIPIEVVDLAELTLEAARRA
;
A
#
# COMPACT_ATOMS: atom_id res chain seq x y z
N MET A 1 31.01 -19.85 -4.97
CA MET A 1 30.92 -20.71 -6.18
C MET A 1 29.71 -20.25 -6.95
N THR A 2 29.86 -19.94 -8.23
CA THR A 2 28.75 -19.61 -9.13
C THR A 2 28.33 -20.89 -9.85
N VAL A 3 27.02 -21.12 -10.00
CA VAL A 3 26.52 -22.26 -10.77
C VAL A 3 26.89 -22.09 -12.26
N ASP A 4 27.22 -23.19 -12.95
CA ASP A 4 27.50 -23.15 -14.39
C ASP A 4 26.22 -22.72 -15.15
N PRO A 5 26.29 -21.72 -16.05
CA PRO A 5 25.16 -21.30 -16.87
C PRO A 5 24.47 -22.44 -17.64
N LYS A 6 25.19 -23.50 -18.03
CA LYS A 6 24.61 -24.68 -18.67
C LYS A 6 23.67 -25.42 -17.74
N VAL A 7 24.01 -25.52 -16.45
CA VAL A 7 23.16 -26.16 -15.45
C VAL A 7 21.89 -25.33 -15.26
N VAL A 8 22.00 -24.01 -15.24
CA VAL A 8 20.84 -23.10 -15.17
C VAL A 8 19.90 -23.30 -16.37
N ASP A 9 20.45 -23.36 -17.59
CA ASP A 9 19.68 -23.60 -18.82
C ASP A 9 19.02 -24.99 -18.85
N ARG A 10 19.70 -26.03 -18.34
CA ARG A 10 19.13 -27.37 -18.22
C ARG A 10 17.97 -27.39 -17.23
N LEU A 11 18.15 -26.79 -16.05
CA LEU A 11 17.13 -26.73 -15.02
C LEU A 11 15.90 -25.93 -15.45
N SER A 12 16.08 -24.81 -16.16
CA SER A 12 14.97 -23.95 -16.60
C SER A 12 14.05 -24.61 -17.64
N LYS A 13 14.55 -25.62 -18.36
CA LYS A 13 13.79 -26.40 -19.36
C LYS A 13 12.96 -27.54 -18.75
N ILE A 14 13.14 -27.83 -17.46
CA ILE A 14 12.36 -28.87 -16.78
C ILE A 14 10.90 -28.40 -16.64
N LYS A 15 9.96 -29.23 -17.09
CA LYS A 15 8.53 -28.97 -16.92
C LYS A 15 8.19 -28.82 -15.43
N GLY A 16 7.56 -27.69 -15.07
CA GLY A 16 7.21 -27.37 -13.68
C GLY A 16 8.24 -26.49 -12.99
N VAL A 17 9.43 -26.24 -13.56
CA VAL A 17 10.33 -25.18 -13.13
C VAL A 17 9.82 -23.83 -13.63
N LYS A 18 9.66 -22.89 -12.71
CA LYS A 18 9.20 -21.52 -12.99
C LYS A 18 10.36 -20.54 -13.10
N ALA A 19 11.36 -20.69 -12.24
CA ALA A 19 12.54 -19.83 -12.23
C ALA A 19 13.75 -20.56 -11.63
N VAL A 20 14.94 -20.20 -12.12
CA VAL A 20 16.22 -20.57 -11.51
C VAL A 20 16.91 -19.27 -11.09
N LEU A 21 16.97 -19.04 -9.79
CA LEU A 21 17.44 -17.80 -9.18
C LEU A 21 18.93 -17.93 -8.83
N ILE A 22 19.73 -16.99 -9.32
CA ILE A 22 21.18 -16.97 -9.12
C ILE A 22 21.72 -15.63 -8.64
N ASP A 23 20.85 -14.62 -8.55
CA ASP A 23 21.23 -13.28 -8.12
C ASP A 23 21.52 -13.24 -6.61
N GLU A 24 22.45 -12.38 -6.22
CA GLU A 24 22.94 -12.29 -4.84
C GLU A 24 21.81 -12.05 -3.83
N GLU A 25 20.82 -11.24 -4.17
CA GLU A 25 19.66 -10.92 -3.35
C GLU A 25 18.78 -12.14 -3.09
N ASP A 26 18.53 -12.95 -4.11
CA ASP A 26 17.72 -14.18 -3.96
C ASP A 26 18.48 -15.17 -3.08
N LEU A 27 19.74 -15.44 -3.41
CA LEU A 27 20.57 -16.36 -2.65
C LEU A 27 20.71 -15.90 -1.20
N TYR A 28 20.79 -14.59 -0.96
CA TYR A 28 20.80 -14.01 0.38
C TYR A 28 19.50 -14.32 1.13
N VAL A 29 18.33 -14.04 0.55
CA VAL A 29 17.04 -14.30 1.20
C VAL A 29 16.89 -15.77 1.53
N TYR A 30 17.12 -16.65 0.56
CA TYR A 30 16.98 -18.09 0.75
C TYR A 30 18.04 -18.69 1.68
N SER A 31 19.21 -18.06 1.84
CA SER A 31 20.19 -18.46 2.85
C SER A 31 19.72 -18.21 4.30
N ARG A 32 18.59 -17.54 4.49
CA ARG A 32 17.96 -17.31 5.81
C ARG A 32 16.71 -18.18 6.03
N GLU A 33 16.44 -19.11 5.12
CA GLU A 33 15.36 -20.10 5.19
C GLU A 33 15.91 -21.44 5.64
N ILE A 34 15.06 -22.34 6.18
CA ILE A 34 15.45 -23.74 6.39
C ILE A 34 15.83 -24.37 5.04
N PRO A 35 16.97 -25.09 4.96
CA PRO A 35 17.78 -25.60 6.08
C PRO A 35 18.90 -24.71 6.64
N PHE A 36 19.12 -23.52 6.07
CA PHE A 36 20.27 -22.68 6.39
C PHE A 36 20.18 -21.95 7.74
N LYS A 37 21.35 -21.54 8.25
CA LYS A 37 21.46 -20.74 9.47
C LYS A 37 21.28 -19.25 9.17
N LEU A 38 20.54 -18.56 10.05
CA LEU A 38 20.27 -17.12 9.93
C LEU A 38 21.53 -16.24 9.93
N GLU A 39 22.58 -16.67 10.63
CA GLU A 39 23.88 -16.00 10.63
C GLU A 39 24.98 -17.01 10.29
N GLY A 40 25.93 -16.60 9.43
CA GLY A 40 27.13 -17.37 9.10
C GLY A 40 26.94 -18.71 8.38
N GLY A 41 25.71 -19.07 7.97
CA GLY A 41 25.43 -20.27 7.19
C GLY A 41 25.92 -20.18 5.74
N PRO A 42 26.18 -21.32 5.06
CA PRO A 42 26.48 -21.32 3.63
C PRO A 42 25.27 -20.79 2.83
N LYS A 43 25.52 -20.08 1.72
CA LYS A 43 24.46 -19.69 0.77
C LYS A 43 24.20 -20.84 -0.22
N PRO A 44 22.96 -21.02 -0.73
CA PRO A 44 22.74 -21.85 -1.90
C PRO A 44 23.50 -21.28 -3.11
N ILE A 45 23.91 -22.15 -4.04
CA ILE A 45 24.55 -21.70 -5.30
C ILE A 45 23.53 -21.27 -6.36
N ALA A 46 22.30 -21.78 -6.23
CA ALA A 46 21.13 -21.43 -7.02
C ALA A 46 19.85 -21.86 -6.26
N VAL A 47 18.73 -21.21 -6.55
CA VAL A 47 17.42 -21.59 -6.03
C VAL A 47 16.48 -21.91 -7.20
N VAL A 48 15.93 -23.12 -7.24
CA VAL A 48 15.00 -23.55 -8.28
C VAL A 48 13.57 -23.42 -7.76
N LYS A 49 12.84 -22.43 -8.25
CA LYS A 49 11.41 -22.29 -7.99
C LYS A 49 10.66 -23.25 -8.91
N ALA A 50 10.01 -24.25 -8.34
CA ALA A 50 9.39 -25.32 -9.11
C ALA A 50 8.08 -25.82 -8.49
N SER A 51 7.34 -26.65 -9.23
CA SER A 51 6.26 -27.46 -8.68
C SER A 51 6.80 -28.76 -8.07
N GLN A 52 5.98 -29.42 -7.24
CA GLN A 52 6.41 -30.66 -6.56
C GLN A 52 6.71 -31.79 -7.57
N GLU A 53 6.02 -31.81 -8.71
CA GLU A 53 6.18 -32.82 -9.76
C GLU A 53 7.52 -32.71 -10.51
N ALA A 54 8.18 -31.55 -10.44
CA ALA A 54 9.49 -31.34 -11.08
C ALA A 54 10.66 -31.85 -10.24
N LEU A 55 10.43 -32.21 -8.98
CA LEU A 55 11.48 -32.45 -7.99
C LEU A 55 12.42 -33.60 -8.37
N ASP A 56 11.89 -34.72 -8.85
CA ASP A 56 12.70 -35.89 -9.21
C ASP A 56 13.63 -35.61 -10.38
N GLU A 57 13.13 -34.87 -11.38
CA GLU A 57 13.91 -34.45 -12.54
C GLU A 57 15.00 -33.44 -12.15
N ILE A 58 14.69 -32.50 -11.26
CA ILE A 58 15.67 -31.54 -10.73
C ILE A 58 16.78 -32.27 -9.97
N ARG A 59 16.43 -33.25 -9.12
CA ARG A 59 17.39 -34.07 -8.38
C ARG A 59 18.29 -34.87 -9.34
N ARG A 60 17.72 -35.43 -10.41
CA ARG A 60 18.49 -36.13 -11.46
C ARG A 60 19.51 -35.21 -12.14
N VAL A 61 19.08 -34.04 -12.62
CA VAL A 61 19.96 -33.07 -13.27
C VAL A 61 21.04 -32.58 -12.30
N ALA A 62 20.69 -32.31 -11.04
CA ALA A 62 21.67 -31.92 -10.02
C ALA A 62 22.73 -33.02 -9.82
N GLN A 63 22.31 -34.28 -9.71
CA GLN A 63 23.23 -35.41 -9.52
C GLN A 63 24.17 -35.61 -10.72
N GLU A 64 23.67 -35.49 -11.95
CA GLU A 64 24.47 -35.58 -13.17
C GLU A 64 25.56 -34.50 -13.24
N GLU A 65 25.29 -33.34 -12.66
CA GLU A 65 26.19 -32.18 -12.61
C GLU A 65 27.05 -32.15 -11.33
N GLY A 66 27.01 -33.23 -10.52
CA GLY A 66 27.78 -33.34 -9.28
C GLY A 66 27.30 -32.41 -8.15
N LEU A 67 26.06 -31.94 -8.22
CA LEU A 67 25.43 -31.06 -7.25
C LEU A 67 24.48 -31.82 -6.32
N ILE A 68 24.20 -31.24 -5.15
CA ILE A 68 23.22 -31.76 -4.20
C ILE A 68 22.01 -30.84 -4.21
N ALA A 69 20.84 -31.39 -4.57
CA ALA A 69 19.56 -30.69 -4.50
C ALA A 69 18.87 -30.94 -3.15
N VAL A 70 18.50 -29.86 -2.45
CA VAL A 70 17.83 -29.92 -1.14
C VAL A 70 16.52 -29.14 -1.21
N VAL A 71 15.43 -29.68 -0.64
CA VAL A 71 14.14 -28.97 -0.67
C VAL A 71 14.07 -27.98 0.49
N ARG A 72 13.55 -26.78 0.23
CA ARG A 72 13.29 -25.77 1.27
C ARG A 72 12.37 -26.35 2.35
N GLY A 73 12.82 -26.35 3.60
CA GLY A 73 12.09 -26.89 4.75
C GLY A 73 12.50 -28.31 5.19
N GLU A 74 13.34 -29.04 4.45
CA GLU A 74 13.93 -30.32 4.91
C GLU A 74 15.07 -30.05 5.92
N GLU A 75 15.28 -30.93 6.92
CA GLU A 75 16.40 -30.80 7.87
C GLU A 75 17.66 -31.49 7.31
N GLU A 76 18.70 -30.71 6.93
CA GLU A 76 20.13 -31.05 6.76
C GLU A 76 20.78 -30.04 5.78
N VAL A 77 22.01 -29.55 6.05
CA VAL A 77 22.75 -28.65 5.13
C VAL A 77 24.14 -29.18 4.84
N LYS A 78 24.51 -29.20 3.55
CA LYS A 78 25.90 -29.25 3.08
C LYS A 78 26.23 -27.95 2.32
N PRO A 79 27.48 -27.43 2.33
CA PRO A 79 27.87 -26.31 1.48
C PRO A 79 27.70 -26.64 -0.01
N GLY A 80 27.38 -25.63 -0.84
CA GLY A 80 27.34 -25.80 -2.30
C GLY A 80 26.05 -26.41 -2.88
N VAL A 81 24.93 -26.34 -2.15
CA VAL A 81 23.66 -26.98 -2.54
C VAL A 81 22.82 -26.14 -3.50
N LEU A 82 22.08 -26.84 -4.37
CA LEU A 82 20.96 -26.33 -5.15
C LEU A 82 19.71 -26.39 -4.27
N LEU A 83 19.14 -25.24 -3.89
CA LEU A 83 17.90 -25.24 -3.10
C LEU A 83 16.70 -25.35 -4.04
N VAL A 84 15.78 -26.26 -3.78
CA VAL A 84 14.53 -26.39 -4.52
C VAL A 84 13.39 -25.82 -3.68
N ASP A 85 12.78 -24.73 -4.16
CA ASP A 85 11.61 -24.12 -3.55
C ASP A 85 10.35 -24.62 -4.27
N THR A 86 9.75 -25.69 -3.76
CA THR A 86 8.49 -26.24 -4.28
C THR A 86 7.25 -25.56 -3.70
N PHE A 87 7.44 -24.55 -2.84
CA PHE A 87 6.35 -23.94 -2.10
C PHE A 87 5.34 -23.27 -3.04
N THR A 88 4.06 -23.61 -2.86
CA THR A 88 2.93 -22.94 -3.49
C THR A 88 2.14 -22.14 -2.46
N THR A 89 1.35 -21.17 -2.93
CA THR A 89 0.57 -20.24 -2.11
C THR A 89 -0.04 -20.88 -0.86
N PRO A 90 0.14 -20.30 0.34
CA PRO A 90 -0.55 -20.80 1.52
C PRO A 90 -2.05 -20.50 1.40
N ASP A 91 -2.90 -21.45 1.81
CA ASP A 91 -4.34 -21.25 1.82
C ASP A 91 -4.69 -20.13 2.81
N LEU A 92 -5.19 -19.02 2.28
CA LEU A 92 -5.52 -17.84 3.08
C LEU A 92 -6.67 -18.10 4.06
N ALA A 93 -7.54 -19.08 3.79
CA ALA A 93 -8.59 -19.48 4.72
C ALA A 93 -7.98 -20.23 5.93
N LEU A 94 -7.03 -21.13 5.70
CA LEU A 94 -6.28 -21.80 6.77
C LEU A 94 -5.40 -20.81 7.56
N LEU A 95 -4.76 -19.86 6.87
CA LEU A 95 -4.01 -18.78 7.51
C LEU A 95 -4.91 -17.84 8.32
N ASP A 96 -6.17 -17.63 7.91
CA ASP A 96 -7.15 -16.87 8.69
C ASP A 96 -7.59 -17.65 9.95
N GLU A 97 -7.75 -18.97 9.90
CA GLU A 97 -8.08 -19.80 11.09
C GLU A 97 -6.93 -19.87 12.10
N GLU A 98 -5.69 -20.09 11.63
CA GLU A 98 -4.48 -19.97 12.45
C GLU A 98 -4.35 -18.55 13.02
N ALA A 99 -4.65 -17.53 12.20
CA ALA A 99 -4.65 -16.15 12.64
C ALA A 99 -5.70 -15.88 13.71
N ILE A 100 -6.94 -16.38 13.57
CA ILE A 100 -8.01 -16.21 14.55
C ILE A 100 -7.65 -16.82 15.90
N ASN A 101 -7.03 -18.02 15.89
CA ASN A 101 -6.61 -18.69 17.12
C ASN A 101 -5.49 -17.95 17.86
N VAL A 102 -4.60 -17.28 17.13
CA VAL A 102 -3.54 -16.44 17.69
C VAL A 102 -4.05 -15.02 18.03
N GLU A 103 -4.94 -14.45 17.23
CA GLU A 103 -5.61 -13.16 17.40
C GLU A 103 -6.46 -13.13 18.68
N ARG A 104 -7.17 -14.21 19.01
CA ARG A 104 -7.88 -14.36 20.29
C ARG A 104 -6.97 -14.27 21.51
N LYS A 105 -5.69 -14.64 21.37
CA LYS A 105 -4.67 -14.54 22.45
C LYS A 105 -3.95 -13.19 22.46
N LEU A 106 -3.95 -12.45 21.35
CA LEU A 106 -3.24 -11.18 21.18
C LEU A 106 -4.15 -9.94 21.25
N SER A 107 -5.47 -10.08 21.08
CA SER A 107 -6.41 -8.96 20.97
C SER A 107 -6.41 -8.05 22.20
N GLU A 108 -6.34 -8.62 23.40
CA GLU A 108 -6.30 -7.86 24.67
C GLU A 108 -5.01 -7.02 24.79
N ALA A 109 -3.87 -7.56 24.34
CA ALA A 109 -2.59 -6.84 24.32
C ALA A 109 -2.53 -5.80 23.20
N ARG A 110 -3.16 -6.09 22.05
CA ARG A 110 -3.18 -5.26 20.85
C ARG A 110 -4.13 -4.08 20.97
N GLU A 111 -5.32 -4.24 21.55
CA GLU A 111 -6.24 -3.12 21.86
C GLU A 111 -5.61 -2.14 22.86
N ALA A 112 -4.93 -2.65 23.88
CA ALA A 112 -4.18 -1.82 24.82
C ALA A 112 -3.01 -1.09 24.15
N ALA A 113 -2.33 -1.71 23.18
CA ALA A 113 -1.24 -1.08 22.42
C ALA A 113 -1.75 -0.07 21.37
N LEU A 114 -2.79 -0.39 20.60
CA LEU A 114 -3.43 0.53 19.65
C LEU A 114 -4.06 1.72 20.37
N SER A 115 -4.75 1.51 21.50
CA SER A 115 -5.28 2.60 22.31
C SER A 115 -4.17 3.49 22.85
N ARG A 116 -3.00 2.94 23.19
CA ARG A 116 -1.83 3.72 23.61
C ARG A 116 -1.17 4.46 22.46
N ILE A 117 -1.13 3.92 21.24
CA ILE A 117 -0.62 4.61 20.04
C ILE A 117 -1.54 5.77 19.67
N VAL A 118 -2.86 5.55 19.66
CA VAL A 118 -3.88 6.58 19.39
C VAL A 118 -3.92 7.65 20.48
N LYS A 119 -3.75 7.28 21.76
CA LYS A 119 -3.77 8.25 22.88
C LYS A 119 -2.43 8.97 23.12
N ALA A 120 -1.30 8.40 22.72
CA ALA A 120 0.00 8.99 23.04
C ALA A 120 0.41 10.10 22.07
N GLY A 121 -0.06 10.10 20.82
CA GLY A 121 0.56 10.89 19.75
C GLY A 121 2.02 10.46 19.58
N VAL A 122 2.44 10.01 18.40
CA VAL A 122 3.84 9.60 18.21
C VAL A 122 4.70 10.86 18.04
N ALA A 123 4.88 11.60 19.12
CA ALA A 123 5.75 12.75 19.20
C ALA A 123 7.21 12.28 19.21
N THR A 124 7.94 12.79 18.22
CA THR A 124 9.41 12.86 18.07
C THR A 124 10.14 11.74 17.30
N THR A 125 10.94 12.21 16.33
CA THR A 125 11.98 11.56 15.51
C THR A 125 12.87 10.54 16.22
N ARG A 126 12.98 10.59 17.56
CA ARG A 126 13.77 9.69 18.39
C ARG A 126 13.22 8.25 18.41
N ARG A 127 11.93 8.03 18.11
CA ARG A 127 11.33 6.69 18.04
C ARG A 127 11.55 5.99 16.70
N LEU A 128 11.79 6.71 15.61
CA LEU A 128 12.09 6.09 14.32
C LEU A 128 13.51 5.50 14.31
N SER A 129 14.50 6.20 14.89
CA SER A 129 15.86 5.66 15.06
C SER A 129 15.89 4.48 16.04
N LEU A 130 15.12 4.54 17.14
CA LEU A 130 14.98 3.42 18.08
C LEU A 130 14.17 2.25 17.52
N ALA A 131 13.19 2.50 16.65
CA ALA A 131 12.52 1.47 15.88
C ALA A 131 13.53 0.82 14.93
N VAL A 132 14.27 1.60 14.12
CA VAL A 132 15.35 1.09 13.25
C VAL A 132 16.41 0.31 14.05
N GLU A 133 16.88 0.79 15.20
CA GLU A 133 17.82 0.05 16.07
C GLU A 133 17.21 -1.21 16.70
N GLY A 134 15.93 -1.17 17.08
CA GLY A 134 15.19 -2.31 17.64
C GLY A 134 14.80 -3.36 16.59
N ILE A 135 14.65 -2.94 15.34
CA ILE A 135 14.40 -3.75 14.14
C ILE A 135 15.64 -4.59 13.80
N LEU A 136 16.84 -4.05 14.04
CA LEU A 136 18.10 -4.61 13.58
C LEU A 136 18.79 -5.58 14.57
N LYS A 137 18.17 -5.88 15.72
CA LYS A 137 18.65 -6.95 16.62
C LYS A 137 18.24 -8.34 16.10
N SER A 138 19.24 -9.19 15.82
CA SER A 138 19.10 -10.50 15.17
C SER A 138 18.10 -11.48 15.80
N ARG A 139 17.89 -11.41 17.12
CA ARG A 139 16.97 -12.29 17.86
C ARG A 139 15.51 -12.28 17.37
N ARG A 140 15.09 -11.27 16.60
CA ARG A 140 13.72 -11.17 16.06
C ARG A 140 13.54 -11.90 14.71
N LEU A 141 14.61 -12.08 13.93
CA LEU A 141 14.52 -12.73 12.61
C LEU A 141 14.34 -14.25 12.70
N GLU A 142 14.69 -14.87 13.82
CA GLU A 142 14.54 -16.33 14.03
C GLU A 142 13.10 -16.82 13.85
N ALA A 143 12.12 -16.07 14.36
CA ALA A 143 10.71 -16.37 14.15
C ALA A 143 10.26 -16.28 12.67
N CYS A 144 11.07 -15.66 11.81
CA CYS A 144 10.78 -15.57 10.39
C CYS A 144 11.23 -16.81 9.61
N LYS A 145 12.21 -17.61 10.07
CA LYS A 145 12.82 -18.69 9.27
C LYS A 145 11.79 -19.57 8.55
N ASP A 146 10.81 -20.08 9.27
CA ASP A 146 9.75 -20.93 8.70
C ASP A 146 8.40 -20.25 8.52
N CYS A 147 8.31 -18.97 8.89
CA CYS A 147 7.06 -18.23 8.80
C CYS A 147 6.74 -17.88 7.34
N ARG A 148 5.50 -18.17 6.94
CA ARG A 148 4.99 -18.00 5.57
C ARG A 148 3.84 -17.00 5.45
N LEU A 149 3.47 -16.35 6.56
CA LEU A 149 2.35 -15.40 6.61
C LEU A 149 2.55 -14.22 5.64
N CYS A 150 3.76 -13.66 5.60
CA CYS A 150 4.09 -12.56 4.70
C CYS A 150 3.90 -12.93 3.23
N THR A 151 4.19 -14.18 2.86
CA THR A 151 4.04 -14.70 1.50
C THR A 151 2.57 -14.81 1.11
N GLY A 152 1.70 -15.19 2.04
CA GLY A 152 0.25 -15.24 1.82
C GLY A 152 -0.40 -13.86 1.72
N TYR A 153 -0.13 -12.96 2.66
CA TYR A 153 -0.81 -11.66 2.72
C TYR A 153 -0.21 -10.57 1.81
N CYS A 154 0.97 -10.80 1.21
CA CYS A 154 1.59 -9.83 0.31
C CYS A 154 0.85 -9.78 -1.03
N THR A 155 0.25 -8.62 -1.33
CA THR A 155 -0.50 -8.41 -2.58
C THR A 155 0.33 -8.53 -3.85
N VAL A 156 1.65 -8.28 -3.79
CA VAL A 156 2.51 -8.31 -4.99
C VAL A 156 3.21 -9.65 -5.20
N ALA A 157 3.42 -10.44 -4.15
CA ALA A 157 4.14 -11.71 -4.23
C ALA A 157 3.57 -12.71 -5.26
N PRO A 158 2.24 -12.82 -5.48
CA PRO A 158 1.69 -13.70 -6.50
C PRO A 158 2.22 -13.43 -7.91
N PHE A 159 2.56 -12.17 -8.21
CA PHE A 159 3.00 -11.72 -9.53
C PHE A 159 4.53 -11.78 -9.71
N PHE A 160 5.21 -12.36 -8.72
CA PHE A 160 6.61 -12.75 -8.77
C PHE A 160 6.75 -14.23 -8.40
N ASP A 161 5.75 -15.05 -8.80
CA ASP A 161 5.70 -16.50 -8.58
C ASP A 161 5.87 -16.94 -7.12
N TYR A 162 5.53 -16.07 -6.16
CA TYR A 162 5.78 -16.30 -4.73
C TYR A 162 7.25 -16.57 -4.40
N VAL A 163 8.17 -16.05 -5.20
CA VAL A 163 9.59 -16.02 -4.84
C VAL A 163 9.75 -15.16 -3.59
N GLU A 164 10.35 -15.74 -2.54
CA GLU A 164 10.38 -15.15 -1.20
C GLU A 164 11.01 -13.74 -1.17
N THR A 165 12.00 -13.49 -2.04
CA THR A 165 12.63 -12.18 -2.26
C THR A 165 11.60 -11.06 -2.43
N TRP A 166 10.50 -11.33 -3.12
CA TRP A 166 9.46 -10.36 -3.46
C TRP A 166 8.32 -10.27 -2.45
N THR A 167 8.43 -10.96 -1.30
CA THR A 167 7.46 -10.88 -0.20
C THR A 167 7.84 -9.76 0.76
N SER A 168 7.03 -9.53 1.79
CA SER A 168 7.44 -8.63 2.87
C SER A 168 8.58 -9.19 3.71
N LYS A 169 8.67 -10.52 3.88
CA LYS A 169 9.75 -11.16 4.62
C LYS A 169 11.08 -11.01 3.87
N GLY A 170 11.11 -11.38 2.57
CA GLY A 170 12.29 -11.21 1.73
C GLY A 170 12.82 -9.78 1.74
N ARG A 171 11.93 -8.78 1.59
CA ARG A 171 12.31 -7.36 1.70
C ARG A 171 12.97 -7.01 3.04
N ILE A 172 12.41 -7.46 4.16
CA ILE A 172 13.00 -7.18 5.48
C ILE A 172 14.37 -7.85 5.63
N LEU A 173 14.54 -9.07 5.13
CA LEU A 173 15.84 -9.77 5.12
C LEU A 173 16.87 -9.03 4.26
N LEU A 174 16.49 -8.59 3.07
CA LEU A 174 17.36 -7.81 2.20
C LEU A 174 17.76 -6.48 2.83
N ILE A 175 16.81 -5.75 3.43
CA ILE A 175 17.07 -4.51 4.16
C ILE A 175 18.04 -4.78 5.31
N HIS A 176 17.85 -5.87 6.05
CA HIS A 176 18.78 -6.28 7.11
C HIS A 176 20.19 -6.51 6.57
N GLY A 177 20.35 -7.28 5.49
CA GLY A 177 21.66 -7.53 4.87
C GLY A 177 22.33 -6.26 4.37
N TYR A 178 21.56 -5.39 3.71
CA TYR A 178 22.03 -4.08 3.25
C TYR A 178 22.51 -3.20 4.42
N THR A 179 21.74 -3.07 5.49
CA THR A 179 22.11 -2.23 6.65
C THR A 179 23.34 -2.73 7.41
N ARG A 180 23.69 -4.02 7.28
CA ARG A 180 24.89 -4.62 7.88
C ARG A 180 26.11 -4.60 6.94
N GLY A 181 25.97 -4.07 5.73
CA GLY A 181 27.01 -4.10 4.70
C GLY A 181 27.23 -5.49 4.10
N GLU A 182 26.32 -6.44 4.33
CA GLU A 182 26.36 -7.79 3.76
C GLU A 182 25.84 -7.83 2.32
N LEU A 183 25.04 -6.82 1.93
CA LEU A 183 24.56 -6.61 0.58
C LEU A 183 24.89 -5.19 0.11
N ARG A 184 25.20 -5.07 -1.18
CA ARG A 184 25.40 -3.77 -1.83
C ARG A 184 24.07 -3.18 -2.29
N PRO A 185 23.98 -1.84 -2.42
CA PRO A 185 22.83 -1.15 -2.99
C PRO A 185 22.78 -1.36 -4.51
N THR A 186 22.21 -2.48 -4.96
CA THR A 186 22.10 -2.82 -6.39
C THR A 186 20.77 -2.32 -6.99
N PRO A 187 20.68 -2.22 -8.34
CA PRO A 187 19.41 -1.98 -9.01
C PRO A 187 18.34 -3.02 -8.70
N LYS A 188 18.71 -4.30 -8.52
CA LYS A 188 17.77 -5.37 -8.16
C LYS A 188 17.24 -5.19 -6.74
N LEU A 189 18.10 -4.88 -5.77
CA LEU A 189 17.67 -4.59 -4.41
C LEU A 189 16.66 -3.44 -4.41
N ALA A 190 16.95 -2.36 -5.14
CA ALA A 190 16.04 -1.24 -5.29
C ALA A 190 14.71 -1.68 -5.94
N GLU A 191 14.74 -2.44 -7.02
CA GLU A 191 13.54 -2.94 -7.68
C GLU A 191 12.63 -3.72 -6.72
N VAL A 192 13.21 -4.63 -5.93
CA VAL A 192 12.46 -5.44 -4.96
C VAL A 192 11.80 -4.53 -3.91
N VAL A 193 12.54 -3.56 -3.35
CA VAL A 193 12.06 -2.63 -2.33
C VAL A 193 11.00 -1.66 -2.88
N TYR A 194 11.20 -1.13 -4.09
CA TYR A 194 10.28 -0.19 -4.74
C TYR A 194 9.03 -0.87 -5.32
N SER A 195 9.04 -2.20 -5.49
CA SER A 195 7.83 -2.97 -5.86
C SER A 195 6.85 -3.20 -4.71
N CYS A 196 7.13 -2.70 -3.50
CA CYS A 196 6.19 -2.72 -2.38
C CYS A 196 5.11 -1.63 -2.53
N THR A 197 3.85 -1.93 -2.23
CA THR A 197 2.79 -0.89 -2.19
C THR A 197 2.77 -0.09 -0.90
N LEU A 198 3.61 -0.44 0.08
CA LEU A 198 3.63 0.12 1.44
C LEU A 198 2.28 0.03 2.18
N CYS A 199 1.40 -0.87 1.75
CA CYS A 199 0.02 -0.92 2.26
C CYS A 199 -0.10 -1.35 3.73
N GLY A 200 0.94 -1.92 4.36
CA GLY A 200 0.92 -2.33 5.77
C GLY A 200 0.22 -3.66 6.08
N ALA A 201 -0.26 -4.41 5.08
CA ALA A 201 -0.96 -5.68 5.32
C ALA A 201 -0.12 -6.70 6.11
N CYS A 202 1.17 -6.79 5.77
CA CYS A 202 2.14 -7.67 6.45
C CYS A 202 2.42 -7.29 7.91
N TYR A 203 2.22 -6.02 8.28
CA TYR A 203 2.32 -5.58 9.68
C TYR A 203 1.07 -6.01 10.46
N ILE A 204 -0.12 -5.70 9.93
CA ILE A 204 -1.40 -5.97 10.61
C ILE A 204 -1.68 -7.46 10.78
N ARG A 205 -1.27 -8.28 9.82
CA ARG A 205 -1.52 -9.74 9.79
C ARG A 205 -0.41 -10.58 10.42
N CYS A 206 0.61 -9.94 11.00
CA CYS A 206 1.71 -10.67 11.64
C CYS A 206 1.24 -11.31 12.95
N LEU A 207 1.27 -12.65 13.01
CA LEU A 207 0.91 -13.42 14.21
C LEU A 207 1.93 -13.32 15.35
N HIS A 208 3.07 -12.68 15.09
CA HIS A 208 4.02 -12.27 16.11
C HIS A 208 3.70 -10.86 16.67
N GLY A 209 2.45 -10.41 16.52
CA GLY A 209 1.91 -9.13 17.00
C GLY A 209 2.26 -7.91 16.13
N GLY A 210 2.92 -8.12 14.98
CA GLY A 210 3.87 -7.15 14.43
C GLY A 210 4.99 -6.98 15.46
N PHE A 211 6.25 -7.33 15.15
CA PHE A 211 7.26 -7.35 16.23
C PHE A 211 7.20 -6.01 16.99
N PRO A 212 7.07 -5.99 18.32
CA PRO A 212 6.93 -4.72 19.04
C PRO A 212 8.06 -3.76 18.66
N GLY A 213 7.73 -2.71 17.89
CA GLY A 213 8.68 -1.76 17.30
C GLY A 213 9.14 -2.01 15.84
N LEU A 214 8.59 -2.97 15.09
CA LEU A 214 8.86 -3.24 13.67
C LEU A 214 7.57 -3.15 12.86
N GLU A 215 7.29 -1.96 12.39
CA GLU A 215 6.33 -1.74 11.32
C GLU A 215 7.03 -2.02 9.99
N THR A 216 6.81 -3.21 9.45
CA THR A 216 7.49 -3.70 8.24
C THR A 216 7.40 -2.74 7.05
N TYR A 217 6.25 -2.09 6.87
CA TYR A 217 6.07 -1.09 5.82
C TYR A 217 6.90 0.19 6.07
N ARG A 218 7.03 0.66 7.32
CA ARG A 218 7.91 1.80 7.66
C ARG A 218 9.39 1.44 7.49
N ALA A 219 9.78 0.20 7.79
CA ALA A 219 11.15 -0.27 7.53
C ALA A 219 11.49 -0.27 6.02
N ILE A 220 10.56 -0.75 5.18
CA ILE A 220 10.70 -0.69 3.72
C ILE A 220 10.76 0.76 3.23
N MET A 221 9.93 1.64 3.77
CA MET A 221 9.92 3.06 3.44
C MET A 221 11.23 3.76 3.84
N ALA A 222 11.79 3.46 5.01
CA ALA A 222 13.10 3.95 5.44
C ALA A 222 14.23 3.41 4.54
N ALA A 223 14.16 2.15 4.11
CA ALA A 223 15.12 1.60 3.16
C ALA A 223 15.08 2.31 1.81
N ARG A 224 13.90 2.70 1.30
CA ARG A 224 13.79 3.54 0.08
C ARG A 224 14.54 4.85 0.23
N LYS A 225 14.47 5.49 1.42
CA LYS A 225 15.20 6.73 1.70
C LYS A 225 16.71 6.54 1.59
N GLU A 226 17.25 5.50 2.23
CA GLU A 226 18.70 5.26 2.19
C GLU A 226 19.17 4.86 0.78
N LEU A 227 18.43 3.99 0.09
CA LEU A 227 18.69 3.67 -1.32
C LEU A 227 18.64 4.89 -2.24
N ALA A 228 17.70 5.81 -2.01
CA ALA A 228 17.59 7.05 -2.78
C ALA A 228 18.81 7.95 -2.59
N LYS A 229 19.34 8.08 -1.36
CA LYS A 229 20.57 8.84 -1.07
C LYS A 229 21.79 8.25 -1.78
N GLU A 230 21.83 6.93 -1.91
CA GLU A 230 22.89 6.21 -2.62
C GLU A 230 22.67 6.17 -4.15
N GLY A 231 21.68 6.89 -4.67
CA GLY A 231 21.42 7.02 -6.10
C GLY A 231 20.61 5.89 -6.72
N GLN A 232 20.19 4.89 -5.94
CA GLN A 232 19.41 3.72 -6.38
C GLN A 232 17.89 3.96 -6.44
N ILE A 233 17.45 5.21 -6.50
CA ILE A 233 16.03 5.54 -6.71
C ILE A 233 15.64 5.32 -8.19
N PRO A 234 14.56 4.57 -8.49
CA PRO A 234 14.15 4.34 -9.87
C PRO A 234 13.71 5.63 -10.58
N GLN A 235 13.94 5.68 -11.89
CA GLN A 235 13.71 6.88 -12.70
C GLN A 235 12.27 7.41 -12.62
N THR A 236 11.27 6.52 -12.55
CA THR A 236 9.86 6.89 -12.38
C THR A 236 9.63 7.80 -11.17
N PHE A 237 10.30 7.51 -10.04
CA PHE A 237 10.16 8.31 -8.83
C PHE A 237 10.95 9.63 -8.88
N LYS A 238 12.09 9.66 -9.60
CA LYS A 238 12.82 10.91 -9.89
C LYS A 238 11.96 11.85 -10.72
N SER A 239 11.43 11.38 -11.84
CA SER A 239 10.54 12.17 -12.71
C SER A 239 9.29 12.64 -11.99
N MET A 240 8.68 11.80 -11.14
CA MET A 240 7.58 12.22 -10.26
C MET A 240 7.99 13.36 -9.32
N SER A 241 9.17 13.31 -8.72
CA SER A 241 9.66 14.39 -7.86
C SER A 241 9.89 15.69 -8.62
N ASP A 242 10.46 15.61 -9.83
CA ASP A 242 10.71 16.78 -10.68
C ASP A 242 9.40 17.44 -11.11
N ASN A 243 8.39 16.63 -11.46
CA ASN A 243 7.04 17.12 -11.75
C ASN A 243 6.41 17.81 -10.53
N ILE A 244 6.54 17.25 -9.32
CA ILE A 244 5.99 17.89 -8.12
C ILE A 244 6.67 19.24 -7.87
N ALA A 245 8.00 19.30 -8.02
CA ALA A 245 8.76 20.52 -7.79
C ALA A 245 8.41 21.63 -8.79
N SER A 246 8.15 21.28 -10.05
CA SER A 246 7.93 22.24 -11.15
C SER A 246 6.45 22.56 -11.42
N LEU A 247 5.57 21.58 -11.27
CA LEU A 247 4.15 21.65 -11.66
C LEU A 247 3.19 21.48 -10.47
N GLY A 248 3.71 21.28 -9.25
CA GLY A 248 2.92 21.10 -8.05
C GLY A 248 2.12 19.79 -8.01
N ASN A 249 2.39 18.84 -8.91
CA ASN A 249 1.68 17.57 -9.00
C ASN A 249 2.61 16.44 -9.51
N PRO A 250 2.33 15.16 -9.19
CA PRO A 250 3.18 14.04 -9.61
C PRO A 250 3.10 13.71 -11.10
N PHE A 251 2.17 14.33 -11.83
CA PHE A 251 1.98 14.09 -13.25
C PHE A 251 2.72 15.15 -14.07
N ALA A 252 3.02 14.83 -15.33
CA ALA A 252 3.56 15.80 -16.29
C ALA A 252 2.46 16.69 -16.88
N SER A 253 1.52 17.15 -16.05
CA SER A 253 0.40 18.02 -16.43
C SER A 253 0.59 19.42 -15.85
N THR A 254 0.19 20.44 -16.62
CA THR A 254 0.28 21.84 -16.20
C THR A 254 -0.68 22.13 -15.04
N PRO A 255 -0.36 23.09 -14.16
CA PRO A 255 -1.16 23.38 -12.96
C PRO A 255 -2.63 23.72 -13.24
N ASP A 256 -2.92 24.41 -14.34
CA ASP A 256 -4.26 24.83 -14.78
C ASP A 256 -5.19 23.65 -15.05
N MET A 257 -4.67 22.52 -15.56
CA MET A 257 -5.46 21.32 -15.84
C MET A 257 -6.18 20.79 -14.59
N ARG A 258 -5.64 21.02 -13.39
CA ARG A 258 -6.28 20.60 -12.12
C ARG A 258 -7.57 21.39 -11.85
N TRP A 259 -7.78 22.54 -12.49
CA TRP A 259 -8.79 23.53 -12.11
C TRP A 259 -9.79 23.86 -13.23
N MET A 260 -9.60 23.31 -14.43
CA MET A 260 -10.50 23.56 -15.58
C MET A 260 -11.97 23.26 -15.28
N TRP A 261 -12.25 22.27 -14.42
CA TRP A 261 -13.61 21.85 -14.06
C TRP A 261 -14.36 22.84 -13.16
N LEU A 262 -13.72 23.87 -12.61
CA LEU A 262 -14.39 24.84 -11.73
C LEU A 262 -15.46 25.68 -12.45
N GLU A 263 -15.23 25.95 -13.75
CA GLU A 263 -16.16 26.68 -14.62
C GLU A 263 -17.31 25.80 -15.11
N GLU A 264 -17.20 24.48 -14.97
CA GLU A 264 -18.27 23.53 -15.32
C GLU A 264 -19.33 23.39 -14.21
N LEU A 265 -19.06 23.93 -13.03
CA LEU A 265 -20.01 23.94 -11.91
C LEU A 265 -21.09 25.01 -12.12
N ASP A 266 -22.29 24.76 -11.59
CA ASP A 266 -23.37 25.74 -11.56
C ASP A 266 -23.77 26.07 -10.10
N PRO A 267 -23.56 27.32 -9.62
CA PRO A 267 -22.78 28.37 -10.26
C PRO A 267 -21.27 28.03 -10.30
N PRO A 268 -20.46 28.67 -11.17
CA PRO A 268 -19.01 28.47 -11.19
C PRO A 268 -18.36 28.76 -9.83
N LEU A 269 -17.33 27.99 -9.46
CA LEU A 269 -16.63 28.16 -8.18
C LEU A 269 -15.37 29.00 -8.35
N LYS A 270 -15.30 30.15 -7.68
CA LYS A 270 -14.11 30.99 -7.65
C LYS A 270 -13.15 30.56 -6.52
N PRO A 271 -11.88 30.25 -6.81
CA PRO A 271 -10.90 29.91 -5.77
C PRO A 271 -10.57 31.09 -4.84
N GLY A 272 -10.14 30.76 -3.61
CA GLY A 272 -9.49 31.71 -2.71
C GLY A 272 -10.42 32.63 -1.91
N GLY A 273 -11.71 32.32 -1.83
CA GLY A 273 -12.65 32.99 -0.93
C GLY A 273 -12.36 32.69 0.56
N LYS A 274 -12.84 33.56 1.46
CA LYS A 274 -12.79 33.34 2.91
C LYS A 274 -13.83 32.30 3.31
N ALA A 275 -13.40 31.22 3.96
CA ALA A 275 -14.28 30.13 4.37
C ALA A 275 -13.70 29.40 5.59
N ASP A 276 -14.55 28.67 6.31
CA ASP A 276 -14.15 27.89 7.48
C ASP A 276 -13.49 26.56 7.08
N VAL A 277 -13.93 25.99 5.95
CA VAL A 277 -13.44 24.73 5.40
C VAL A 277 -12.59 24.98 4.16
N LEU A 278 -11.35 24.48 4.15
CA LEU A 278 -10.57 24.33 2.94
C LEU A 278 -10.80 22.94 2.34
N TYR A 279 -11.37 22.86 1.14
CA TYR A 279 -11.34 21.63 0.37
C TYR A 279 -10.01 21.51 -0.39
N TRP A 280 -9.13 20.65 0.12
CA TRP A 280 -7.91 20.22 -0.55
C TRP A 280 -8.25 19.14 -1.58
N VAL A 281 -8.33 19.55 -2.85
CA VAL A 281 -8.79 18.71 -3.97
C VAL A 281 -7.79 17.59 -4.24
N GLY A 282 -6.50 17.93 -4.24
CA GLY A 282 -5.41 17.00 -4.50
C GLY A 282 -5.22 16.70 -5.99
N CYS A 283 -4.07 16.13 -6.31
CA CYS A 283 -3.62 15.99 -7.70
C CYS A 283 -4.45 14.97 -8.49
N THR A 284 -4.63 13.76 -7.99
CA THR A 284 -5.32 12.69 -8.73
C THR A 284 -6.80 13.01 -8.94
N THR A 285 -7.48 13.54 -7.91
CA THR A 285 -8.88 13.97 -8.02
C THR A 285 -9.02 15.08 -9.06
N GLY A 286 -8.28 16.19 -8.90
CA GLY A 286 -8.46 17.35 -9.79
C GLY A 286 -8.02 17.13 -11.24
N VAL A 287 -7.00 16.28 -11.49
CA VAL A 287 -6.45 16.07 -12.84
C VAL A 287 -7.06 14.86 -13.56
N ARG A 288 -7.36 13.77 -12.84
CA ARG A 288 -7.80 12.50 -13.46
C ARG A 288 -9.28 12.20 -13.23
N PHE A 289 -9.86 12.67 -12.13
CA PHE A 289 -11.24 12.38 -11.75
C PHE A 289 -11.98 13.66 -11.32
N PRO A 290 -12.07 14.68 -12.19
CA PRO A 290 -12.72 15.93 -11.85
C PRO A 290 -14.20 15.74 -11.45
N GLU A 291 -14.87 14.69 -11.91
CA GLU A 291 -16.23 14.32 -11.46
C GLU A 291 -16.30 14.07 -9.95
N VAL A 292 -15.27 13.46 -9.36
CA VAL A 292 -15.19 13.28 -7.90
C VAL A 292 -15.02 14.65 -7.22
N ALA A 293 -14.19 15.53 -7.79
CA ALA A 293 -14.00 16.87 -7.24
C ALA A 293 -15.29 17.70 -7.28
N LYS A 294 -15.99 17.68 -8.42
CA LYS A 294 -17.32 18.29 -8.61
C LYS A 294 -18.34 17.71 -7.64
N ALA A 295 -18.35 16.39 -7.46
CA ALA A 295 -19.27 15.74 -6.53
C ALA A 295 -19.11 16.22 -5.09
N VAL A 296 -17.88 16.35 -4.61
CA VAL A 296 -17.61 16.91 -3.28
C VAL A 296 -18.08 18.35 -3.18
N VAL A 297 -17.79 19.19 -4.18
CA VAL A 297 -18.22 20.61 -4.19
C VAL A 297 -19.74 20.73 -4.13
N GLU A 298 -20.46 19.96 -4.93
CA GLU A 298 -21.93 19.96 -4.92
C GLU A 298 -22.50 19.48 -3.59
N LEU A 299 -21.95 18.42 -3.00
CA LEU A 299 -22.37 17.94 -1.69
C LEU A 299 -22.17 18.99 -0.59
N LEU A 300 -21.05 19.72 -0.62
CA LEU A 300 -20.79 20.82 0.32
C LEU A 300 -21.79 21.96 0.15
N ARG A 301 -22.15 22.31 -1.10
CA ARG A 301 -23.18 23.32 -1.40
C ARG A 301 -24.56 22.90 -0.93
N LEU A 302 -24.96 21.67 -1.23
CA LEU A 302 -26.26 21.11 -0.81
C LEU A 302 -26.39 21.08 0.72
N SER A 303 -25.27 20.93 1.43
CA SER A 303 -25.23 20.90 2.89
C SER A 303 -25.03 22.28 3.54
N GLY A 304 -24.94 23.35 2.74
CA GLY A 304 -24.73 24.72 3.26
C GLY A 304 -23.36 24.95 3.91
N VAL A 305 -22.36 24.09 3.66
CA VAL A 305 -21.02 24.23 4.23
C VAL A 305 -20.32 25.45 3.64
N ASN A 306 -19.75 26.29 4.50
CA ASN A 306 -18.91 27.41 4.08
C ASN A 306 -17.49 26.92 3.73
N PHE A 307 -17.20 26.71 2.45
CA PHE A 307 -15.92 26.17 1.99
C PHE A 307 -15.26 27.03 0.88
N THR A 308 -13.97 26.79 0.68
CA THR A 308 -13.17 27.34 -0.43
C THR A 308 -12.22 26.29 -1.00
N VAL A 309 -11.67 26.58 -2.18
CA VAL A 309 -10.57 25.84 -2.82
C VAL A 309 -9.42 26.80 -3.11
N LEU A 310 -8.20 26.29 -3.27
CA LEU A 310 -7.01 27.14 -3.43
C LEU A 310 -6.71 27.56 -4.87
N GLY A 311 -7.27 26.88 -5.87
CA GLY A 311 -6.89 27.09 -7.27
C GLY A 311 -5.42 26.76 -7.49
N GLU A 312 -4.74 27.47 -8.39
CA GLU A 312 -3.31 27.24 -8.71
C GLU A 312 -2.35 27.36 -7.51
N ARG A 313 -2.80 27.92 -6.38
CA ARG A 313 -2.04 27.94 -5.13
C ARG A 313 -1.97 26.58 -4.43
N GLU A 314 -2.80 25.60 -4.80
CA GLU A 314 -2.70 24.25 -4.25
C GLU A 314 -1.51 23.49 -4.85
N GLY A 315 -0.54 23.16 -3.99
CA GLY A 315 0.58 22.28 -4.35
C GLY A 315 0.23 20.79 -4.26
N CYS A 316 1.26 19.98 -4.08
CA CYS A 316 1.12 18.56 -3.76
C CYS A 316 1.10 18.39 -2.23
N CYS A 317 0.37 17.41 -1.71
CA CYS A 317 0.42 17.05 -0.29
C CYS A 317 1.77 16.45 0.16
N GLY A 318 2.68 16.17 -0.77
CA GLY A 318 4.01 15.61 -0.48
C GLY A 318 4.04 14.10 -0.21
N ASP A 319 2.89 13.44 -0.09
CA ASP A 319 2.80 12.00 0.19
C ASP A 319 3.61 11.11 -0.77
N PRO A 320 3.52 11.29 -2.12
CA PRO A 320 4.25 10.43 -3.03
C PRO A 320 5.77 10.54 -2.87
N LEU A 321 6.29 11.72 -2.51
CA LEU A 321 7.70 11.94 -2.23
C LEU A 321 8.14 11.16 -0.99
N PHE A 322 7.29 11.14 0.03
CA PHE A 322 7.53 10.42 1.26
C PHE A 322 7.61 8.90 1.01
N LEU A 323 6.63 8.36 0.28
CA LEU A 323 6.57 6.95 -0.13
C LEU A 323 7.73 6.54 -1.06
N ALA A 324 8.30 7.50 -1.80
CA ALA A 324 9.47 7.29 -2.68
C ALA A 324 10.81 7.31 -1.93
N GLY A 325 10.83 7.70 -0.64
CA GLY A 325 12.06 7.89 0.13
C GLY A 325 12.69 9.28 0.00
N LEU A 326 12.04 10.23 -0.69
CA LEU A 326 12.52 11.60 -0.89
C LEU A 326 12.05 12.53 0.22
N TRP A 327 12.44 12.23 1.46
CA TRP A 327 11.85 12.84 2.66
C TRP A 327 12.12 14.34 2.79
N ASP A 328 13.28 14.83 2.34
CA ASP A 328 13.57 16.26 2.36
C ASP A 328 12.69 17.04 1.37
N ASN A 329 12.36 16.43 0.22
CA ASN A 329 11.42 17.00 -0.74
C ASN A 329 10.00 16.97 -0.15
N ALA A 330 9.60 15.87 0.47
CA ALA A 330 8.32 15.75 1.15
C ALA A 330 8.15 16.81 2.25
N LYS A 331 9.22 17.05 3.03
CA LYS A 331 9.23 18.08 4.07
C LYS A 331 9.04 19.48 3.50
N ARG A 332 9.73 19.82 2.40
CA ARG A 332 9.56 21.12 1.73
C ARG A 332 8.13 21.34 1.23
N GLU A 333 7.50 20.30 0.69
CA GLU A 333 6.08 20.40 0.30
C GLU A 333 5.17 20.55 1.52
N ALA A 334 5.41 19.81 2.60
CA ALA A 334 4.66 19.94 3.84
C ALA A 334 4.75 21.35 4.47
N GLU A 335 5.93 21.97 4.43
CA GLU A 335 6.14 23.34 4.90
C GLU A 335 5.35 24.36 4.06
N LYS A 336 5.25 24.16 2.74
CA LYS A 336 4.39 24.99 1.86
C LYS A 336 2.91 24.82 2.23
N VAL A 337 2.45 23.58 2.41
CA VAL A 337 1.06 23.30 2.82
C VAL A 337 0.76 23.97 4.16
N LEU A 338 1.62 23.81 5.16
CA LEU A 338 1.46 24.45 6.48
C LEU A 338 1.31 25.97 6.34
N LYS A 339 2.19 26.60 5.54
CA LYS A 339 2.12 28.04 5.29
C LYS A 339 0.77 28.44 4.69
N THR A 340 0.33 27.75 3.64
CA THR A 340 -0.95 28.03 2.97
C THR A 340 -2.15 27.87 3.91
N VAL A 341 -2.18 26.79 4.70
CA VAL A 341 -3.26 26.53 5.67
C VAL A 341 -3.28 27.60 6.76
N LYS A 342 -2.11 27.98 7.29
CA LYS A 342 -1.98 29.01 8.32
C LYS A 342 -2.38 30.39 7.83
N GLU A 343 -2.00 30.77 6.61
CA GLU A 343 -2.37 32.05 5.99
C GLU A 343 -3.87 32.15 5.72
N GLY A 344 -4.52 31.02 5.36
CA GLY A 344 -5.96 30.98 5.13
C GLY A 344 -6.82 30.97 6.39
N GLY A 345 -6.25 30.57 7.54
CA GLY A 345 -6.96 30.56 8.83
C GLY A 345 -8.14 29.58 8.87
N TYR A 346 -8.03 28.45 8.17
CA TYR A 346 -9.09 27.45 8.07
C TYR A 346 -9.27 26.67 9.38
N SER A 347 -10.51 26.37 9.74
CA SER A 347 -10.82 25.51 10.90
C SER A 347 -10.73 24.03 10.53
N VAL A 348 -11.04 23.69 9.27
CA VAL A 348 -11.01 22.32 8.75
C VAL A 348 -10.29 22.28 7.40
N LEU A 349 -9.37 21.32 7.25
CA LEU A 349 -8.85 20.88 5.95
C LEU A 349 -9.55 19.56 5.57
N LEU A 350 -10.38 19.63 4.53
CA LEU A 350 -11.13 18.50 3.98
C LEU A 350 -10.42 17.93 2.75
N THR A 351 -10.38 16.61 2.59
CA THR A 351 -9.92 15.97 1.34
C THR A 351 -10.68 14.67 1.03
N ALA A 352 -10.86 14.36 -0.25
CA ALA A 352 -11.40 13.08 -0.72
C ALA A 352 -10.29 12.05 -1.02
N CYS A 353 -9.03 12.40 -0.80
CA CYS A 353 -7.89 11.54 -1.07
C CYS A 353 -7.34 10.90 0.21
N ALA A 354 -7.42 9.57 0.31
CA ALA A 354 -6.83 8.81 1.41
C ALA A 354 -5.33 9.09 1.63
N GLY A 355 -4.55 9.26 0.56
CA GLY A 355 -3.11 9.58 0.67
C GLY A 355 -2.86 11.01 1.17
N CYS A 356 -3.65 11.99 0.69
CA CYS A 356 -3.58 13.36 1.24
C CYS A 356 -3.97 13.38 2.72
N TYR A 357 -5.05 12.68 3.09
CA TYR A 357 -5.48 12.53 4.48
C TYR A 357 -4.38 11.92 5.34
N HIS A 358 -3.78 10.81 4.90
CA HIS A 358 -2.70 10.15 5.63
C HIS A 358 -1.46 11.04 5.77
N ALA A 359 -1.11 11.79 4.72
CA ALA A 359 -0.01 12.74 4.80
C ALA A 359 -0.23 13.79 5.88
N PHE A 360 -1.39 14.45 5.86
CA PHE A 360 -1.72 15.53 6.80
C PHE A 360 -1.93 15.02 8.23
N ALA A 361 -2.63 13.89 8.41
CA ALA A 361 -3.01 13.37 9.72
C ALA A 361 -1.92 12.51 10.38
N VAL A 362 -1.00 11.93 9.61
CA VAL A 362 0.00 10.98 10.13
C VAL A 362 1.43 11.36 9.74
N HIS A 363 1.75 11.46 8.44
CA HIS A 363 3.15 11.71 8.03
C HIS A 363 3.69 13.04 8.54
N TYR A 364 2.89 14.11 8.44
CA TYR A 364 3.27 15.46 8.88
C TYR A 364 3.60 15.49 10.38
N PRO A 365 2.68 15.11 11.30
CA PRO A 365 2.95 15.19 12.73
C PRO A 365 4.00 14.16 13.19
N GLU A 366 3.89 12.89 12.75
CA GLU A 366 4.74 11.82 13.30
C GLU A 366 6.16 11.82 12.73
N LEU A 367 6.32 12.17 11.45
CA LEU A 367 7.58 11.93 10.72
C LEU A 367 8.28 13.23 10.32
N LEU A 368 7.54 14.33 10.20
CA LEU A 368 8.09 15.65 9.85
C LEU A 368 8.06 16.64 11.03
N GLY A 369 7.30 16.35 12.10
CA GLY A 369 7.11 17.25 13.23
C GLY A 369 6.32 18.51 12.86
N ILE A 370 5.45 18.42 11.86
CA ILE A 370 4.62 19.50 11.35
C ILE A 370 3.17 19.21 11.72
N GLU A 371 2.55 20.11 12.48
CA GLU A 371 1.13 20.04 12.80
C GLU A 371 0.38 21.13 12.04
N LEU A 372 -0.71 20.76 11.36
CA LEU A 372 -1.58 21.74 10.72
C LEU A 372 -2.46 22.40 11.79
N PRO A 373 -2.67 23.72 11.72
CA PRO A 373 -3.43 24.46 12.73
C PRO A 373 -4.96 24.34 12.55
N CYS A 374 -5.44 23.16 12.15
CA CYS A 374 -6.83 22.90 11.78
C CYS A 374 -7.18 21.41 11.92
N GLU A 375 -8.46 21.08 12.01
CA GLU A 375 -8.93 19.68 11.95
C GLU A 375 -8.72 19.14 10.53
N VAL A 376 -8.16 17.94 10.39
CA VAL A 376 -8.03 17.26 9.10
C VAL A 376 -9.14 16.22 8.97
N LEU A 377 -9.97 16.34 7.94
CA LEU A 377 -11.06 15.40 7.66
C LEU A 377 -10.94 14.75 6.31
N HIS A 378 -11.22 13.44 6.28
CA HIS A 378 -11.55 12.78 5.04
C HIS A 378 -13.03 13.02 4.69
N VAL A 379 -13.36 13.11 3.40
CA VAL A 379 -14.72 13.40 2.93
C VAL A 379 -15.77 12.42 3.48
N SER A 380 -15.40 11.15 3.66
CA SER A 380 -16.28 10.15 4.27
C SER A 380 -16.70 10.51 5.70
N GLN A 381 -15.81 11.13 6.48
CA GLN A 381 -16.07 11.53 7.86
C GLN A 381 -17.03 12.71 7.88
N LEU A 382 -16.83 13.69 7.01
CA LEU A 382 -17.71 14.85 6.91
C LEU A 382 -19.09 14.47 6.39
N LEU A 383 -19.20 13.68 5.30
CA LEU A 383 -20.50 13.28 4.75
C LEU A 383 -21.34 12.49 5.76
N TYR A 384 -20.70 11.62 6.56
CA TYR A 384 -21.41 10.95 7.65
C TYR A 384 -21.91 11.95 8.71
N ARG A 385 -21.10 12.94 9.13
CA ARG A 385 -21.52 13.98 10.08
C ARG A 385 -22.73 14.75 9.55
N LEU A 386 -22.65 15.26 8.32
CA LEU A 386 -23.70 16.05 7.66
C LEU A 386 -25.01 15.27 7.49
N ALA A 387 -24.93 14.00 7.07
CA ALA A 387 -26.11 13.16 6.91
C ALA A 387 -26.78 12.86 8.26
N ARG A 388 -25.99 12.58 9.30
CA ARG A 388 -26.49 12.33 10.66
C ARG A 388 -27.16 13.56 11.28
N GLU A 389 -26.62 14.75 11.00
CA GLU A 389 -27.11 16.03 11.51
C GLU A 389 -28.30 16.57 10.69
N GLY A 390 -28.67 15.89 9.60
CA GLY A 390 -29.79 16.29 8.73
C GLY A 390 -29.48 17.48 7.82
N GLU A 391 -28.21 17.92 7.78
CA GLU A 391 -27.71 18.99 6.91
C GLU A 391 -27.55 18.51 5.46
N LEU A 392 -27.25 17.21 5.28
CA LEU A 392 -27.26 16.56 3.97
C LEU A 392 -28.44 15.59 3.88
N ARG A 393 -29.42 15.90 3.02
CA ARG A 393 -30.53 15.00 2.72
C ARG A 393 -30.15 14.02 1.62
N LEU A 394 -30.52 12.76 1.78
CA LEU A 394 -30.23 11.67 0.86
C LEU A 394 -31.53 10.98 0.45
N GLY A 395 -31.78 10.90 -0.85
CA GLY A 395 -32.92 10.20 -1.43
C GLY A 395 -32.66 8.70 -1.58
N GLU A 396 -33.73 7.96 -1.89
CA GLU A 396 -33.66 6.51 -2.02
C GLU A 396 -32.82 6.09 -3.24
N LEU A 397 -31.88 5.17 -3.01
CA LEU A 397 -31.06 4.54 -4.04
C LEU A 397 -31.00 3.02 -3.81
N ARG A 398 -31.78 2.26 -4.57
CA ARG A 398 -31.82 0.79 -4.52
C ARG A 398 -30.66 0.19 -5.28
N VAL A 399 -29.52 0.09 -4.61
CA VAL A 399 -28.28 -0.47 -5.17
C VAL A 399 -27.59 -1.32 -4.11
N LYS A 400 -27.00 -2.43 -4.54
CA LYS A 400 -26.20 -3.30 -3.71
C LYS A 400 -24.73 -3.02 -3.96
N VAL A 401 -23.99 -2.64 -2.94
CA VAL A 401 -22.59 -2.20 -3.08
C VAL A 401 -21.65 -2.97 -2.16
N ALA A 402 -20.41 -3.16 -2.60
CA ALA A 402 -19.30 -3.50 -1.71
C ALA A 402 -18.43 -2.27 -1.47
N TYR A 403 -17.81 -2.17 -0.29
CA TYR A 403 -16.82 -1.13 -0.01
C TYR A 403 -15.40 -1.71 -0.05
N HIS A 404 -14.50 -1.01 -0.76
CA HIS A 404 -13.07 -1.24 -0.68
C HIS A 404 -12.46 -0.30 0.36
N ASP A 405 -11.87 -0.87 1.42
CA ASP A 405 -11.09 -0.13 2.40
C ASP A 405 -9.72 0.29 1.84
N PRO A 406 -9.48 1.59 1.55
CA PRO A 406 -8.17 2.06 1.12
C PRO A 406 -7.15 1.88 2.26
N CYS A 407 -5.96 1.38 1.96
CA CYS A 407 -4.97 1.10 3.00
C CYS A 407 -4.56 2.34 3.80
N GLU A 408 -4.39 3.49 3.16
CA GLU A 408 -3.96 4.72 3.83
C GLU A 408 -5.06 5.34 4.70
N LEU A 409 -6.33 5.17 4.32
CA LEU A 409 -7.47 5.66 5.10
C LEU A 409 -7.81 4.71 6.27
N GLY A 410 -7.96 3.43 5.97
CA GLY A 410 -8.31 2.41 6.95
C GLY A 410 -7.09 1.90 7.71
N ARG A 411 -6.23 1.11 7.05
CA ARG A 411 -5.14 0.37 7.73
C ARG A 411 -4.15 1.27 8.45
N LEU A 412 -3.79 2.40 7.84
CA LEU A 412 -2.74 3.27 8.33
C LEU A 412 -3.26 4.50 9.10
N SER A 413 -4.56 4.83 9.00
CA SER A 413 -5.15 5.99 9.70
C SER A 413 -6.39 5.68 10.54
N GLY A 414 -6.91 4.45 10.52
CA GLY A 414 -7.99 3.99 11.41
C GLY A 414 -9.42 4.36 10.99
N VAL A 415 -9.61 4.98 9.82
CA VAL A 415 -10.93 5.42 9.34
C VAL A 415 -11.61 4.28 8.58
N TYR A 416 -12.48 3.53 9.28
CA TYR A 416 -13.22 2.39 8.72
C TYR A 416 -14.72 2.55 8.76
N GLU A 417 -15.26 3.09 9.86
CA GLU A 417 -16.70 3.07 10.10
C GLU A 417 -17.38 4.27 9.44
N GLU A 418 -16.71 5.41 9.30
CA GLU A 418 -17.29 6.61 8.70
C GLU A 418 -17.67 6.41 7.22
N PRO A 419 -16.85 5.82 6.33
CA PRO A 419 -17.30 5.49 4.98
C PRO A 419 -18.52 4.56 4.95
N ARG A 420 -18.56 3.56 5.84
CA ARG A 420 -19.67 2.61 5.94
C ARG A 420 -20.94 3.28 6.43
N ARG A 421 -20.83 4.16 7.42
CA ARG A 421 -21.97 4.90 7.98
C ARG A 421 -22.49 5.95 6.99
N ALA A 422 -21.61 6.60 6.23
CA ALA A 422 -22.01 7.46 5.12
C ALA A 422 -22.84 6.67 4.08
N LEU A 423 -22.36 5.49 3.64
CA LEU A 423 -23.11 4.63 2.72
C LEU A 423 -24.45 4.17 3.30
N LYS A 424 -24.48 3.71 4.56
CA LYS A 424 -25.71 3.26 5.24
C LYS A 424 -26.71 4.40 5.51
N SER A 425 -26.29 5.65 5.38
CA SER A 425 -27.19 6.80 5.51
C SER A 425 -28.02 7.02 4.24
N ILE A 426 -27.67 6.37 3.12
CA ILE A 426 -28.44 6.41 1.87
C ILE A 426 -29.61 5.42 1.97
N PRO A 427 -30.87 5.88 1.94
CA PRO A 427 -32.03 4.99 2.00
C PRO A 427 -32.05 4.00 0.82
N GLY A 428 -32.39 2.73 1.07
CA GLY A 428 -32.48 1.70 0.04
C GLY A 428 -31.16 1.08 -0.42
N LEU A 429 -30.01 1.62 0.00
CA LEU A 429 -28.70 1.06 -0.33
C LEU A 429 -28.40 -0.18 0.55
N GLU A 430 -27.98 -1.27 -0.08
CA GLU A 430 -27.52 -2.48 0.59
C GLU A 430 -25.99 -2.55 0.56
N LEU A 431 -25.35 -2.48 1.74
CA LEU A 431 -23.90 -2.65 1.85
C LEU A 431 -23.54 -4.11 2.16
N VAL A 432 -22.78 -4.75 1.28
CA VAL A 432 -22.26 -6.11 1.44
C VAL A 432 -20.75 -6.10 1.69
N GLU A 433 -20.34 -6.65 2.82
CA GLU A 433 -18.93 -6.72 3.19
C GLU A 433 -18.25 -7.93 2.54
N PRO A 434 -17.09 -7.76 1.86
CA PRO A 434 -16.25 -8.88 1.45
C PRO A 434 -15.68 -9.61 2.67
N LYS A 435 -15.34 -10.90 2.52
CA LYS A 435 -14.65 -11.68 3.56
C LYS A 435 -13.37 -10.98 4.06
N LEU A 436 -12.66 -10.36 3.12
CA LEU A 436 -11.47 -9.54 3.39
C LEU A 436 -11.88 -8.05 3.36
N ALA A 437 -12.36 -7.55 4.49
CA ALA A 437 -12.76 -6.15 4.69
C ALA A 437 -11.95 -5.49 5.82
N ARG A 438 -12.09 -4.18 6.01
CA ARG A 438 -11.36 -3.38 7.01
C ARG A 438 -9.85 -3.61 6.92
N GLU A 439 -9.18 -3.86 8.06
CA GLU A 439 -7.75 -4.08 8.14
C GLU A 439 -7.29 -5.30 7.32
N LYS A 440 -8.22 -6.24 7.07
CA LYS A 440 -8.05 -7.48 6.31
C LYS A 440 -8.15 -7.30 4.80
N SER A 441 -8.61 -6.15 4.31
CA SER A 441 -8.78 -5.85 2.87
C SER A 441 -7.50 -6.02 2.06
N ARG A 442 -7.56 -6.67 0.88
CA ARG A 442 -6.39 -6.70 -0.03
C ARG A 442 -6.11 -5.31 -0.56
N CYS A 443 -4.83 -4.97 -0.72
CA CYS A 443 -4.44 -3.72 -1.35
C CYS A 443 -4.95 -3.68 -2.80
N CYS A 444 -5.40 -2.51 -3.27
CA CYS A 444 -5.80 -2.30 -4.66
C CYS A 444 -4.65 -2.42 -5.66
N GLY A 445 -3.39 -2.34 -5.22
CA GLY A 445 -2.19 -2.32 -6.07
C GLY A 445 -1.73 -0.93 -6.51
N GLY A 446 -2.53 0.13 -6.32
CA GLY A 446 -2.23 1.48 -6.82
C GLY A 446 -1.23 2.30 -5.99
N GLY A 447 -1.07 1.98 -4.71
CA GLY A 447 -0.26 2.75 -3.74
C GLY A 447 1.26 2.51 -3.83
N GLY A 448 2.04 3.28 -3.06
CA GLY A 448 3.50 3.12 -2.97
C GLY A 448 4.28 3.43 -4.25
N GLY A 449 3.60 4.01 -5.26
CA GLY A 449 4.14 4.28 -6.61
C GLY A 449 4.12 3.07 -7.56
N LEU A 450 3.57 1.94 -7.14
CA LEU A 450 3.60 0.70 -7.92
C LEU A 450 2.88 0.86 -9.27
N TRP A 451 1.77 1.60 -9.30
CA TRP A 451 1.00 1.84 -10.52
C TRP A 451 1.83 2.44 -11.66
N ALA A 452 2.73 3.37 -11.33
CA ALA A 452 3.61 4.02 -12.30
C ALA A 452 4.90 3.21 -12.55
N TYR A 453 5.39 2.47 -11.55
CA TYR A 453 6.69 1.77 -11.61
C TYR A 453 6.60 0.36 -12.24
N ARG A 454 5.55 -0.39 -11.92
CA ARG A 454 5.27 -1.77 -12.38
C ARG A 454 3.76 -1.90 -12.61
N ASN A 455 3.27 -1.24 -13.67
CA ASN A 455 1.84 -1.11 -13.94
C ASN A 455 1.10 -2.45 -14.05
N GLU A 456 1.67 -3.43 -14.77
CA GLU A 456 1.07 -4.77 -14.89
C GLU A 456 0.88 -5.46 -13.54
N VAL A 457 1.89 -5.39 -12.65
CA VAL A 457 1.79 -5.95 -11.29
C VAL A 457 0.70 -5.23 -10.48
N SER A 458 0.58 -3.91 -10.66
CA SER A 458 -0.46 -3.09 -10.03
C SER A 458 -1.86 -3.48 -10.50
N MET A 459 -2.05 -3.69 -11.81
CA MET A 459 -3.34 -4.08 -12.38
C MET A 459 -3.70 -5.52 -12.03
N ASN A 460 -2.75 -6.44 -12.05
CA ASN A 460 -2.99 -7.82 -11.64
C ASN A 460 -3.44 -7.91 -10.16
N ALA A 461 -2.91 -7.04 -9.29
CA ALA A 461 -3.36 -6.93 -7.90
C ALA A 461 -4.83 -6.44 -7.80
N ALA A 462 -5.21 -5.45 -8.61
CA ALA A 462 -6.59 -4.98 -8.69
C ALA A 462 -7.53 -6.06 -9.25
N GLU A 463 -7.12 -6.76 -10.32
CA GLU A 463 -7.88 -7.87 -10.92
C GLU A 463 -8.11 -8.98 -9.90
N LEU A 464 -7.08 -9.38 -9.15
CA LEU A 464 -7.22 -10.40 -8.12
C LEU A 464 -8.27 -10.00 -7.08
N ARG A 465 -8.27 -8.75 -6.62
CA ARG A 465 -9.26 -8.24 -5.66
C ARG A 465 -10.67 -8.22 -6.28
N LEU A 466 -10.82 -7.68 -7.48
CA LEU A 466 -12.10 -7.59 -8.19
C LEU A 466 -12.70 -8.98 -8.44
N THR A 467 -11.91 -9.92 -8.95
CA THR A 467 -12.38 -11.24 -9.36
C THR A 467 -12.56 -12.21 -8.21
N ARG A 468 -11.67 -12.21 -7.20
CA ARG A 468 -11.72 -13.18 -6.09
C ARG A 468 -12.56 -12.73 -4.91
N ASP A 469 -12.52 -11.44 -4.56
CA ASP A 469 -13.17 -10.99 -3.32
C ASP A 469 -14.46 -10.19 -3.56
N ILE A 470 -14.61 -9.54 -4.72
CA ILE A 470 -15.76 -8.66 -5.00
C ILE A 470 -16.80 -9.32 -5.90
N LYS A 471 -16.41 -9.84 -7.06
CA LYS A 471 -17.32 -10.47 -8.03
C LYS A 471 -18.23 -11.56 -7.42
N PRO A 472 -17.75 -12.46 -6.53
CA PRO A 472 -18.61 -13.48 -5.92
C PRO A 472 -19.73 -12.95 -5.03
N LEU A 473 -19.67 -11.68 -4.60
CA LEU A 473 -20.70 -11.06 -3.76
C LEU A 473 -21.97 -10.71 -4.54
N GLY A 474 -21.89 -10.64 -5.88
CA GLY A 474 -23.00 -10.20 -6.72
C GLY A 474 -23.50 -8.81 -6.32
N VAL A 475 -22.58 -7.85 -6.22
CA VAL A 475 -22.87 -6.43 -5.99
C VAL A 475 -22.92 -5.69 -7.32
N ASP A 476 -23.71 -4.62 -7.38
CA ASP A 476 -23.82 -3.76 -8.57
C ASP A 476 -22.57 -2.89 -8.73
N LYS A 477 -22.06 -2.34 -7.60
CA LYS A 477 -20.93 -1.40 -7.60
C LYS A 477 -19.90 -1.73 -6.52
N LEU A 478 -18.63 -1.48 -6.83
CA LEU A 478 -17.54 -1.37 -5.86
C LEU A 478 -17.31 0.11 -5.53
N VAL A 479 -17.53 0.49 -4.27
CA VAL A 479 -17.29 1.84 -3.76
C VAL A 479 -15.90 1.91 -3.14
N THR A 480 -15.16 2.98 -3.41
CA THR A 480 -13.91 3.33 -2.71
C THR A 480 -13.91 4.80 -2.34
N ALA A 481 -13.08 5.18 -1.36
CA ALA A 481 -12.94 6.57 -0.91
C ALA A 481 -11.47 7.02 -1.05
N CYS A 482 -10.87 6.72 -2.20
CA CYS A 482 -9.47 6.99 -2.49
C CYS A 482 -9.25 7.05 -4.00
N PRO A 483 -8.81 8.19 -4.56
CA PRO A 483 -8.57 8.35 -5.99
C PRO A 483 -7.54 7.38 -6.57
N ALA A 484 -6.50 6.99 -5.83
CA ALA A 484 -5.52 6.01 -6.30
C ALA A 484 -6.11 4.59 -6.40
N CYS A 485 -6.98 4.21 -5.46
CA CYS A 485 -7.72 2.95 -5.53
C CYS A 485 -8.75 2.99 -6.67
N TYR A 486 -9.50 4.09 -6.76
CA TYR A 486 -10.49 4.31 -7.81
C TYR A 486 -9.86 4.20 -9.20
N MET A 487 -8.74 4.89 -9.41
CA MET A 487 -7.94 4.83 -10.63
C MET A 487 -7.58 3.40 -11.00
N ASN A 488 -6.93 2.66 -10.10
CA ASN A 488 -6.41 1.34 -10.44
C ASN A 488 -7.55 0.35 -10.71
N PHE A 489 -8.60 0.34 -9.90
CA PHE A 489 -9.75 -0.54 -10.12
C PHE A 489 -10.50 -0.18 -11.40
N LYS A 490 -10.78 1.10 -11.65
CA LYS A 490 -11.54 1.55 -12.83
C LYS A 490 -10.81 1.18 -14.12
N TYR A 491 -9.51 1.50 -14.23
CA TYR A 491 -8.73 1.12 -15.41
C TYR A 491 -8.61 -0.39 -15.57
N THR A 492 -8.35 -1.14 -14.49
CA THR A 492 -8.27 -2.61 -14.56
C THR A 492 -9.59 -3.25 -14.96
N SER A 493 -10.72 -2.76 -14.43
CA SER A 493 -12.03 -3.30 -14.74
C SER A 493 -12.38 -3.13 -16.21
N ILE A 494 -12.03 -1.97 -16.79
CA ILE A 494 -12.24 -1.68 -18.22
C ILE A 494 -11.28 -2.53 -19.07
N ASP A 495 -9.98 -2.48 -18.79
CA ASP A 495 -8.93 -3.17 -19.57
C ASP A 495 -9.14 -4.69 -19.59
N ARG A 496 -9.51 -5.28 -18.45
CA ARG A 496 -9.71 -6.73 -18.29
C ARG A 496 -11.16 -7.17 -18.47
N SER A 497 -12.06 -6.26 -18.88
CA SER A 497 -13.49 -6.53 -19.09
C SER A 497 -14.16 -7.21 -17.88
N ILE A 498 -13.82 -6.77 -16.67
CA ILE A 498 -14.41 -7.29 -15.44
C ILE A 498 -15.75 -6.56 -15.23
N PRO A 499 -16.88 -7.29 -15.09
CA PRO A 499 -18.21 -6.68 -15.01
C PRO A 499 -18.52 -6.17 -13.60
N ILE A 500 -17.73 -5.23 -13.10
CA ILE A 500 -17.94 -4.55 -11.81
C ILE A 500 -17.80 -3.04 -12.04
N GLU A 501 -18.87 -2.29 -11.82
CA GLU A 501 -18.81 -0.83 -11.86
C GLU A 501 -18.05 -0.34 -10.62
N VAL A 502 -17.05 0.51 -10.81
CA VAL A 502 -16.30 1.13 -9.71
C VAL A 502 -16.74 2.57 -9.60
N VAL A 503 -17.08 3.04 -8.40
CA VAL A 503 -17.50 4.41 -8.12
C VAL A 503 -16.80 4.98 -6.90
N ASP A 504 -16.57 6.30 -6.88
CA ASP A 504 -16.12 6.98 -5.66
C ASP A 504 -17.29 7.19 -4.69
N LEU A 505 -17.00 7.17 -3.39
CA LEU A 505 -17.97 7.43 -2.33
C LEU A 505 -18.70 8.77 -2.51
N ALA A 506 -17.99 9.83 -2.93
CA ALA A 506 -18.59 11.14 -3.14
C ALA A 506 -19.56 11.15 -4.33
N GLU A 507 -19.21 10.49 -5.43
CA GLU A 507 -20.09 10.37 -6.61
C GLU A 507 -21.39 9.65 -6.24
N LEU A 508 -21.30 8.52 -5.53
CA LEU A 508 -22.47 7.76 -5.10
C LEU A 508 -23.34 8.54 -4.11
N THR A 509 -22.71 9.27 -3.19
CA THR A 509 -23.43 10.10 -2.22
C THR A 509 -24.16 11.25 -2.91
N LEU A 510 -23.53 11.88 -3.92
CA LEU A 510 -24.18 12.92 -4.73
C LEU A 510 -25.36 12.35 -5.53
N GLU A 511 -25.23 11.16 -6.11
CA GLU A 511 -26.34 10.49 -6.80
C GLU A 511 -27.56 10.35 -5.87
N ALA A 512 -27.35 9.95 -4.62
CA ALA A 512 -28.41 9.87 -3.62
C ALA A 512 -28.95 11.26 -3.22
N ALA A 513 -28.08 12.25 -3.02
CA ALA A 513 -28.48 13.61 -2.62
C ALA A 513 -29.37 14.29 -3.68
N ARG A 514 -29.12 14.07 -4.97
CA ARG A 514 -29.95 14.59 -6.08
C ARG A 514 -31.35 13.95 -6.16
N ARG A 515 -31.61 12.88 -5.41
CA ARG A 515 -32.91 12.20 -5.31
C ARG A 515 -33.71 12.60 -4.06
N ALA A 516 -33.14 13.41 -3.16
CA ALA A 516 -33.79 13.92 -1.97
C ALA A 516 -34.68 15.13 -2.30
#